data_AF-A0A821U4N8-F1
#
_entry.id   AF-A0A821U4N8-F1
#
_cell.length_a   1.000
_cell.length_b   1.000
_cell.length_c   1.000
_cell.angle_alpha   90.00
_cell.angle_beta   90.00
_cell.angle_gamma   90.00
#
_symmetry.space_group_name_H-M   'P 1'
#
loop_
_entity.id
_entity.type
_entity.pdbx_description
1 polymer ?
#
loop_
_entity_poly.entity_id
_entity_poly.type
_entity_poly.pdbx_seq_one_letter_code
_entity_poly.pdbx_strand_id
1 'polypeptide(L)'
;MALDWIKKNIAGFGGNPEQITVGGESAGDKPLDGNTTFDPITEWSIGDIGTVVAEESVDFGGTYVLYAKGNAQISTDFDQHSYITNQSYDASTSTLTAVINIIQNTIGLMLSFRNTSGYGLQDIVLLQSGHDLTSKSNITNLLLAHLSRFSLICFMDWISTNGNA
;
A
#
# COMPACT_ATOMS: atom_id res chain seq x y z
N MET A 1 4.69 23.45 13.64
CA MET A 1 3.59 24.03 12.84
C MET A 1 2.39 23.11 12.71
N ALA A 2 2.49 21.90 12.16
CA ALA A 2 1.34 20.98 12.05
C ALA A 2 0.81 20.49 13.42
N LEU A 3 1.69 20.04 14.32
CA LEU A 3 1.29 19.62 15.67
C LEU A 3 0.71 20.76 16.51
N ASP A 4 1.21 21.99 16.34
CA ASP A 4 0.68 23.17 17.03
C ASP A 4 -0.73 23.51 16.54
N TRP A 5 -1.00 23.33 15.24
CA TRP A 5 -2.33 23.49 14.69
C TRP A 5 -3.26 22.38 15.18
N ILE A 6 -2.83 21.13 15.18
CA ILE A 6 -3.63 19.99 15.66
C ILE A 6 -3.98 20.18 17.14
N LYS A 7 -3.02 20.50 18.01
CA LYS A 7 -3.27 20.80 19.42
C LYS A 7 -4.30 21.90 19.62
N LYS A 8 -4.28 22.93 18.78
CA LYS A 8 -5.21 24.07 18.88
C LYS A 8 -6.62 23.75 18.40
N ASN A 9 -6.77 22.82 17.46
CA ASN A 9 -8.03 22.66 16.73
C ASN A 9 -8.74 21.32 16.97
N ILE A 10 -8.03 20.27 17.40
CA ILE A 10 -8.58 18.90 17.44
C ILE A 10 -9.79 18.74 18.38
N ALA A 11 -9.88 19.57 19.43
CA ALA A 11 -11.05 19.60 20.33
C ALA A 11 -12.35 19.98 19.60
N GLY A 12 -12.28 20.86 18.59
CA GLY A 12 -13.43 21.23 17.75
C GLY A 12 -13.93 20.09 16.86
N PHE A 13 -13.09 19.08 16.65
CA PHE A 13 -13.40 17.85 15.91
C PHE A 13 -13.64 16.65 16.83
N GLY A 14 -13.76 16.88 18.16
CA GLY A 14 -14.03 15.83 19.15
C GLY A 14 -12.82 15.02 19.61
N GLY A 15 -11.59 15.40 19.23
CA GLY A 15 -10.37 14.77 19.74
C GLY A 15 -9.81 15.46 20.99
N ASN A 16 -8.90 14.77 21.69
CA ASN A 16 -8.29 15.29 22.92
C ASN A 16 -6.90 15.92 22.63
N PRO A 17 -6.72 17.23 22.83
CA PRO A 17 -5.44 17.90 22.56
C PRO A 17 -4.30 17.46 23.49
N GLU A 18 -4.62 16.86 24.64
CA GLU A 18 -3.64 16.29 25.58
C GLU A 18 -3.31 14.81 25.30
N GLN A 19 -4.00 14.19 24.34
CA GLN A 19 -3.77 12.79 23.95
C GLN A 19 -3.59 12.68 22.44
N ILE A 20 -2.44 13.18 21.98
CA ILE A 20 -2.02 13.11 20.58
C ILE A 20 -0.93 12.05 20.46
N THR A 21 -1.23 10.95 19.77
CA THR A 21 -0.23 9.96 19.37
C THR A 21 0.30 10.32 18.00
N VAL A 22 1.62 10.49 17.89
CA VAL A 22 2.31 10.62 16.61
C VAL A 22 2.79 9.23 16.22
N GLY A 23 2.20 8.66 15.17
CA GLY A 23 2.69 7.44 14.54
C GLY A 23 3.53 7.78 13.32
N GLY A 24 4.67 7.11 13.18
CA GLY A 24 5.49 7.08 11.98
C GLY A 24 6.09 5.67 11.87
N GLU A 25 6.04 5.10 10.68
CA GLU A 25 6.51 3.75 10.36
C GLU A 25 7.54 3.86 9.20
N SER A 26 8.47 2.90 9.10
CA SER A 26 9.74 3.00 8.36
C SER A 26 9.56 2.91 6.83
N ALA A 27 10.69 2.77 6.12
CA ALA A 27 10.78 2.62 4.68
C ALA A 27 10.95 1.15 4.27
N GLY A 28 10.03 0.67 3.45
CA GLY A 28 10.30 -0.45 2.56
C GLY A 28 11.39 -0.08 1.52
N ASP A 29 12.20 -1.06 1.16
CA ASP A 29 13.37 -0.94 0.28
C ASP A 29 13.05 -0.38 -1.12
N LYS A 30 13.95 0.45 -1.67
CA LYS A 30 13.78 1.27 -2.89
C LYS A 30 13.14 0.53 -4.10
N PRO A 31 11.85 0.79 -4.42
CA PRO A 31 11.34 0.51 -5.77
C PRO A 31 11.69 1.64 -6.74
N LEU A 32 11.79 2.86 -6.19
CA LEU A 32 11.79 4.13 -6.89
C LEU A 32 13.13 4.81 -6.69
N ASP A 33 13.76 5.21 -7.78
CA ASP A 33 14.94 6.09 -7.84
C ASP A 33 14.61 7.55 -7.48
N GLY A 34 13.47 7.81 -6.83
CA GLY A 34 12.94 9.13 -6.53
C GLY A 34 12.35 9.87 -7.74
N ASN A 35 12.41 9.30 -8.94
CA ASN A 35 12.12 10.01 -10.20
C ASN A 35 10.92 9.42 -10.96
N THR A 36 9.79 9.21 -10.28
CA THR A 36 8.54 8.86 -10.97
C THR A 36 7.79 10.11 -11.44
N THR A 37 7.07 9.98 -12.55
CA THR A 37 6.18 11.03 -13.05
C THR A 37 4.79 10.85 -12.45
N PHE A 38 4.13 11.96 -12.11
CA PHE A 38 2.78 11.96 -11.56
C PHE A 38 1.77 12.49 -12.58
N ASP A 39 0.57 11.92 -12.54
CA ASP A 39 -0.57 12.48 -13.23
C ASP A 39 -0.92 13.85 -12.61
N PRO A 40 -1.04 14.92 -13.42
CA PRO A 40 -1.21 16.28 -12.89
C PRO A 40 -2.60 16.55 -12.28
N ILE A 41 -3.56 15.63 -12.42
CA ILE A 41 -4.93 15.77 -11.90
C ILE A 41 -5.11 14.92 -10.65
N THR A 42 -4.71 13.65 -10.73
CA THR A 42 -4.89 12.67 -9.66
C THR A 42 -3.72 12.61 -8.68
N GLU A 43 -2.59 13.20 -9.05
CA GLU A 43 -1.30 13.13 -8.32
C GLU A 43 -0.82 11.69 -8.12
N TRP A 44 -1.42 10.73 -8.83
CA TRP A 44 -1.03 9.34 -8.82
C TRP A 44 0.20 9.11 -9.69
N SER A 45 1.07 8.19 -9.28
CA SER A 45 2.25 7.82 -10.07
C SER A 45 1.81 7.17 -11.40
N ILE A 46 2.29 7.71 -12.51
CA ILE A 46 2.11 7.10 -13.84
C ILE A 46 3.30 6.23 -14.26
N GLY A 47 4.34 6.18 -13.42
CA GLY A 47 5.51 5.33 -13.59
C GLY A 47 5.54 4.18 -12.59
N ASP A 48 6.73 3.59 -12.47
CA ASP A 48 6.99 2.51 -11.53
C ASP A 48 6.64 2.94 -10.11
N ILE A 49 6.26 1.99 -9.27
CA ILE A 49 5.91 2.23 -7.87
C ILE A 49 6.32 1.04 -7.03
N GLY A 50 6.42 1.22 -5.72
CA GLY A 50 6.25 0.09 -4.82
C GLY A 50 5.43 0.50 -3.62
N THR A 51 4.96 -0.51 -2.91
CA THR A 51 4.03 -0.36 -1.81
C THR A 51 4.47 -1.24 -0.66
N VAL A 52 4.48 -0.66 0.53
CA VAL A 52 4.52 -1.39 1.78
C VAL A 52 3.07 -1.65 2.17
N VAL A 53 2.65 -2.91 2.11
CA VAL A 53 1.28 -3.30 2.47
C VAL A 53 1.13 -3.35 3.98
N ALA A 54 2.13 -3.91 4.67
CA ALA A 54 2.23 -3.93 6.12
C ALA A 54 3.66 -4.32 6.55
N GLU A 55 4.12 -3.77 7.67
CA GLU A 55 5.41 -4.07 8.28
C GLU A 55 5.26 -4.29 9.80
N GLU A 56 6.34 -4.74 10.45
CA GLU A 56 6.47 -4.90 11.90
C GLU A 56 5.31 -5.67 12.59
N SER A 57 4.81 -6.72 11.95
CA SER A 57 3.59 -7.44 12.37
C SER A 57 3.80 -8.96 12.52
N VAL A 58 2.70 -9.65 12.86
CA VAL A 58 2.54 -11.11 12.88
C VAL A 58 2.82 -11.72 11.50
N ASP A 59 3.25 -12.99 11.46
CA ASP A 59 3.59 -13.77 10.25
C ASP A 59 2.61 -13.54 9.06
N PHE A 60 3.10 -12.93 7.98
CA PHE A 60 2.37 -12.71 6.73
C PHE A 60 2.47 -13.88 5.74
N GLY A 61 3.09 -14.99 6.14
CA GLY A 61 3.20 -16.19 5.35
C GLY A 61 1.85 -16.64 4.80
N GLY A 62 1.82 -16.88 3.50
CA GLY A 62 0.58 -17.24 2.82
C GLY A 62 0.59 -16.89 1.34
N THR A 63 -0.56 -17.11 0.73
CA THR A 63 -0.78 -16.82 -0.69
C THR A 63 -1.78 -15.69 -0.80
N TYR A 64 -1.49 -14.76 -1.71
CA TYR A 64 -2.34 -13.61 -2.00
C TYR A 64 -2.60 -13.53 -3.49
N VAL A 65 -3.80 -13.09 -3.86
CA VAL A 65 -4.19 -12.81 -5.25
C VAL A 65 -4.15 -11.31 -5.45
N LEU A 66 -3.37 -10.89 -6.46
CA LEU A 66 -3.24 -9.52 -6.89
C LEU A 66 -4.11 -9.27 -8.12
N TYR A 67 -4.75 -8.12 -8.14
CA TYR A 67 -5.40 -7.53 -9.31
C TYR A 67 -4.99 -6.06 -9.43
N ALA A 68 -4.76 -5.58 -10.65
CA ALA A 68 -4.56 -4.17 -10.92
C ALA A 68 -5.03 -3.82 -12.34
N LYS A 69 -5.37 -2.55 -12.56
CA LYS A 69 -5.49 -1.97 -13.90
C LYS A 69 -4.13 -1.50 -14.40
N GLY A 70 -3.85 -1.72 -15.68
CA GLY A 70 -2.52 -1.53 -16.26
C GLY A 70 -1.67 -2.81 -16.21
N ASN A 71 -0.41 -2.70 -16.62
CA ASN A 71 0.55 -3.81 -16.64
C ASN A 71 1.87 -3.38 -15.99
N ALA A 72 2.52 -4.32 -15.31
CA ALA A 72 3.82 -4.15 -14.65
C ALA A 72 4.49 -5.51 -14.42
N GLN A 73 5.82 -5.51 -14.24
CA GLN A 73 6.55 -6.59 -13.61
C GLN A 73 6.46 -6.47 -12.09
N ILE A 74 6.18 -7.58 -11.40
CA ILE A 74 5.96 -7.59 -9.95
C ILE A 74 7.16 -8.27 -9.27
N SER A 75 7.66 -7.69 -8.17
CA SER A 75 8.58 -8.37 -7.24
C SER A 75 8.12 -8.22 -5.80
N THR A 76 8.56 -9.16 -4.95
CA THR A 76 8.49 -9.05 -3.49
C THR A 76 9.86 -8.59 -2.98
N ASP A 77 9.89 -7.58 -2.11
CA ASP A 77 11.17 -6.94 -1.75
C ASP A 77 11.55 -7.13 -0.27
N PHE A 78 10.72 -7.82 0.52
CA PHE A 78 10.96 -8.02 1.95
C PHE A 78 11.76 -9.30 2.27
N ASP A 79 11.53 -10.39 1.54
CA ASP A 79 12.24 -11.66 1.71
C ASP A 79 12.59 -12.27 0.34
N GLN A 80 13.78 -12.88 0.26
CA GLN A 80 14.34 -13.44 -0.97
C GLN A 80 13.74 -14.77 -1.41
N HIS A 81 12.97 -15.43 -0.54
CA HIS A 81 12.35 -16.74 -0.81
C HIS A 81 10.87 -16.63 -1.19
N SER A 82 10.27 -15.45 -1.02
CA SER A 82 8.94 -15.12 -1.52
C SER A 82 8.98 -14.98 -3.05
N TYR A 83 7.88 -15.32 -3.73
CA TYR A 83 7.88 -15.44 -5.18
C TYR A 83 6.51 -15.23 -5.83
N ILE A 84 6.53 -14.81 -7.09
CA ILE A 84 5.34 -14.55 -7.91
C ILE A 84 5.05 -15.75 -8.80
N THR A 85 3.78 -16.16 -8.87
CA THR A 85 3.29 -17.17 -9.83
C THR A 85 2.06 -16.65 -10.57
N ASN A 86 1.73 -17.31 -11.70
CA ASN A 86 0.51 -17.06 -12.48
C ASN A 86 0.27 -15.58 -12.83
N GLN A 87 1.34 -14.82 -13.06
CA GLN A 87 1.21 -13.45 -13.52
C GLN A 87 0.67 -13.44 -14.97
N SER A 88 -0.38 -12.67 -15.20
CA SER A 88 -1.03 -12.54 -16.51
C SER A 88 -1.54 -11.12 -16.73
N TYR A 89 -1.47 -10.64 -17.97
CA TYR A 89 -2.04 -9.36 -18.36
C TYR A 89 -3.02 -9.54 -19.52
N ASP A 90 -4.27 -9.13 -19.31
CA ASP A 90 -5.30 -9.06 -20.33
C ASP A 90 -5.40 -7.63 -20.87
N ALA A 91 -4.92 -7.42 -22.09
CA ALA A 91 -4.94 -6.12 -22.75
C ALA A 91 -6.36 -5.63 -23.10
N SER A 92 -7.34 -6.52 -23.25
CA SER A 92 -8.72 -6.13 -23.60
C SER A 92 -9.44 -5.46 -22.43
N THR A 93 -9.13 -5.88 -21.21
CA THR A 93 -9.68 -5.31 -19.98
C THR A 93 -8.67 -4.42 -19.25
N SER A 94 -7.43 -4.32 -19.75
CA SER A 94 -6.28 -3.71 -19.09
C SER A 94 -6.11 -4.22 -17.65
N THR A 95 -6.17 -5.54 -17.46
CA THR A 95 -6.14 -6.15 -16.13
C THR A 95 -4.90 -7.02 -15.97
N LEU A 96 -4.08 -6.68 -14.98
CA LEU A 96 -2.99 -7.50 -14.47
C LEU A 96 -3.49 -8.36 -13.32
N THR A 97 -3.17 -9.65 -13.32
CA THR A 97 -3.39 -10.57 -12.21
C THR A 97 -2.11 -11.30 -11.88
N ALA A 98 -1.92 -11.66 -10.61
CA ALA A 98 -0.81 -12.50 -10.17
C ALA A 98 -1.15 -13.19 -8.85
N VAL A 99 -0.39 -14.22 -8.52
CA VAL A 99 -0.39 -14.86 -7.21
C VAL A 99 0.93 -14.55 -6.51
N ILE A 100 0.85 -13.92 -5.35
CA ILE A 100 2.00 -13.56 -4.50
C ILE A 100 2.13 -14.63 -3.43
N ASN A 101 3.28 -15.30 -3.36
CA ASN A 101 3.56 -16.35 -2.37
C ASN A 101 4.59 -15.82 -1.37
N ILE A 102 4.13 -15.58 -0.14
CA ILE A 102 4.95 -15.09 0.95
C ILE A 102 5.33 -16.26 1.85
N ILE A 103 6.62 -16.41 2.12
CA ILE A 103 7.11 -17.51 2.96
C ILE A 103 6.68 -17.29 4.43
N GLN A 104 6.49 -18.39 5.17
CA GLN A 104 6.20 -18.33 6.60
C GLN A 104 7.29 -17.60 7.38
N ASN A 105 6.88 -16.95 8.46
CA ASN A 105 7.66 -16.06 9.32
C ASN A 105 8.15 -14.77 8.63
N THR A 106 7.57 -14.40 7.48
CA THR A 106 7.84 -13.08 6.89
C THR A 106 7.06 -12.03 7.66
N ILE A 107 7.75 -11.06 8.25
CA ILE A 107 7.16 -10.04 9.14
C ILE A 107 6.81 -8.72 8.45
N GLY A 108 6.92 -8.68 7.12
CA GLY A 108 6.53 -7.55 6.29
C GLY A 108 6.11 -8.02 4.89
N LEU A 109 5.31 -7.19 4.23
CA LEU A 109 4.83 -7.44 2.87
C LEU A 109 5.05 -6.18 2.04
N MET A 110 6.05 -6.26 1.17
CA MET A 110 6.41 -5.20 0.25
C MET A 110 6.40 -5.71 -1.19
N LEU A 111 5.80 -4.92 -2.09
CA LEU A 111 5.74 -5.20 -3.52
C LEU A 111 6.30 -4.03 -4.33
N SER A 112 7.12 -4.34 -5.33
CA SER A 112 7.51 -3.40 -6.39
C SER A 112 6.82 -3.73 -7.70
N PHE A 113 6.49 -2.68 -8.44
CA PHE A 113 5.88 -2.71 -9.75
C PHE A 113 6.77 -1.93 -10.72
N ARG A 114 7.46 -2.66 -11.60
CA ARG A 114 8.46 -2.14 -12.53
C ARG A 114 8.01 -2.24 -13.97
N ASN A 115 8.58 -1.42 -14.86
CA ASN A 115 8.21 -1.40 -16.27
C ASN A 115 6.69 -1.23 -16.46
N THR A 116 6.11 -0.34 -15.67
CA THR A 116 4.69 0.03 -15.76
C THR A 116 4.39 0.65 -17.13
N SER A 117 3.17 0.47 -17.63
CA SER A 117 2.76 1.01 -18.94
C SER A 117 1.49 1.85 -18.86
N GLY A 118 1.34 2.80 -19.78
CA GLY A 118 0.18 3.68 -19.84
C GLY A 118 0.19 4.75 -18.75
N TYR A 119 -0.87 4.79 -17.94
CA TYR A 119 -1.07 5.74 -16.84
C TYR A 119 -0.67 5.16 -15.47
N GLY A 120 0.36 4.32 -15.45
CA GLY A 120 0.74 3.54 -14.27
C GLY A 120 -0.27 2.45 -13.91
N LEU A 121 -0.02 1.76 -12.80
CA LEU A 121 -1.00 0.82 -12.23
C LEU A 121 -2.09 1.57 -11.49
N GLN A 122 -3.34 1.16 -11.65
CA GLN A 122 -4.51 1.71 -10.95
C GLN A 122 -5.31 0.57 -10.31
N ASP A 123 -6.25 0.88 -9.41
CA ASP A 123 -7.13 -0.10 -8.77
C ASP A 123 -6.39 -1.34 -8.24
N ILE A 124 -5.25 -1.11 -7.57
CA ILE A 124 -4.41 -2.18 -7.05
C ILE A 124 -5.12 -2.84 -5.87
N VAL A 125 -5.39 -4.13 -5.99
CA VAL A 125 -6.09 -4.94 -5.01
C VAL A 125 -5.24 -6.16 -4.69
N LEU A 126 -4.96 -6.37 -3.41
CA LEU A 126 -4.27 -7.55 -2.90
C LEU A 126 -5.17 -8.23 -1.87
N LEU A 127 -5.47 -9.50 -2.08
CA LEU A 127 -6.40 -10.27 -1.24
C LEU A 127 -5.76 -11.57 -0.82
N GLN A 128 -5.89 -11.97 0.44
CA GLN A 128 -5.45 -13.30 0.87
C GLN A 128 -6.27 -14.40 0.16
N SER A 129 -5.63 -15.51 -0.19
CA SER A 129 -6.29 -16.67 -0.80
C SER A 129 -7.50 -17.12 0.03
N GLY A 130 -8.63 -17.29 -0.65
CA GLY A 130 -9.94 -17.51 -0.03
C GLY A 130 -10.89 -16.31 -0.16
N HIS A 131 -10.35 -15.14 -0.50
CA HIS A 131 -11.11 -13.96 -0.93
C HIS A 131 -11.04 -13.78 -2.45
N ASP A 132 -12.09 -13.23 -3.05
CA ASP A 132 -12.15 -12.89 -4.47
C ASP A 132 -12.42 -11.39 -4.69
N LEU A 133 -12.48 -10.95 -5.94
CA LEU A 133 -12.74 -9.54 -6.28
C LEU A 133 -14.07 -8.98 -5.77
N THR A 134 -15.05 -9.82 -5.44
CA THR A 134 -16.29 -9.35 -4.80
C THR A 134 -16.03 -8.86 -3.37
N SER A 135 -14.95 -9.37 -2.74
CA SER A 135 -14.47 -8.93 -1.43
C SER A 135 -13.61 -7.68 -1.45
N LYS A 136 -13.30 -7.07 -2.61
CA LYS A 136 -12.38 -5.91 -2.68
C LYS A 136 -12.83 -4.71 -1.84
N SER A 137 -14.15 -4.56 -1.63
CA SER A 137 -14.74 -3.52 -0.79
C SER A 137 -15.13 -4.00 0.60
N ASN A 138 -14.91 -5.29 0.92
CA ASN A 138 -15.25 -5.87 2.21
C ASN A 138 -14.18 -5.51 3.24
N ILE A 139 -14.19 -4.25 3.68
CA ILE A 139 -13.53 -3.87 4.92
C ILE A 139 -14.28 -4.60 6.04
N THR A 140 -13.60 -5.52 6.73
CA THR A 140 -14.27 -6.36 7.74
C THR A 140 -14.94 -5.48 8.80
N ASN A 141 -16.08 -5.91 9.35
CA ASN A 141 -16.73 -5.20 10.46
C ASN A 141 -15.77 -5.00 11.65
N LEU A 142 -14.82 -5.93 11.84
CA LEU A 142 -13.77 -5.82 12.84
C LEU A 142 -12.82 -4.66 12.55
N LEU A 143 -12.33 -4.55 11.31
CA LEU A 143 -11.47 -3.45 10.87
C LEU A 143 -12.22 -2.12 10.92
N LEU A 144 -13.46 -2.04 10.41
CA LEU A 144 -14.29 -0.86 10.53
C LEU A 144 -14.50 -0.44 11.99
N ALA A 145 -14.73 -1.40 12.90
CA ALA A 145 -14.85 -1.14 14.34
C ALA A 145 -13.52 -0.72 15.00
N HIS A 146 -12.37 -1.05 14.40
CA HIS A 146 -11.07 -0.58 14.86
C HIS A 146 -10.78 0.82 14.33
N LEU A 147 -11.02 1.05 13.03
CA LEU A 147 -10.86 2.34 12.39
C LEU A 147 -11.78 3.41 13.00
N SER A 148 -13.00 3.04 13.42
CA SER A 148 -13.93 3.97 14.07
C SER A 148 -13.43 4.52 15.41
N ARG A 149 -12.39 3.93 16.01
CA ARG A 149 -11.75 4.45 17.23
C ARG A 149 -10.81 5.63 16.96
N PHE A 150 -10.42 5.82 15.70
CA PHE A 150 -9.53 6.88 15.28
C PHE A 150 -10.34 7.97 14.59
N SER A 151 -10.17 9.22 15.05
CA SER A 151 -10.84 10.38 14.44
C SER A 151 -10.17 10.85 13.15
N LEU A 152 -8.97 10.34 12.85
CA LEU A 152 -8.18 10.65 11.66
C LEU A 152 -7.33 9.44 11.31
N ILE A 153 -7.33 9.08 10.02
CA ILE A 153 -6.35 8.17 9.43
C ILE A 153 -5.46 9.02 8.54
N CYS A 154 -4.17 9.10 8.86
CA CYS A 154 -3.18 9.77 8.03
C CYS A 154 -2.37 8.70 7.30
N PHE A 155 -2.31 8.79 5.98
CA PHE A 155 -1.36 8.03 5.18
C PHE A 155 -0.10 8.89 5.03
N MET A 156 1.08 8.28 5.08
CA MET A 156 2.34 8.99 4.88
C MET A 156 2.59 9.18 3.38
N ASP A 157 3.04 10.37 2.99
CA ASP A 157 3.58 10.61 1.65
C ASP A 157 4.98 9.97 1.55
N TRP A 158 5.13 9.09 0.57
CA TRP A 158 6.33 8.31 0.30
C TRP A 158 7.50 9.16 -0.21
N ILE A 159 7.23 10.25 -0.94
CA ILE A 159 8.22 10.89 -1.82
C ILE A 159 9.23 11.76 -1.06
N SER A 160 8.86 12.25 0.12
CA SER A 160 9.65 13.24 0.88
C SER A 160 10.05 12.78 2.29
N THR A 161 9.85 11.50 2.61
CA THR A 161 10.20 10.92 3.91
C THR A 161 11.54 10.16 3.83
N ASN A 162 12.25 10.09 4.97
CA ASN A 162 13.43 9.24 5.17
C ASN A 162 14.70 9.59 4.37
N GLY A 163 14.87 10.86 3.97
CA GLY A 163 16.11 11.30 3.29
C GLY A 163 16.16 10.93 1.81
N ASN A 164 15.04 10.51 1.23
CA ASN A 164 14.85 10.52 -0.21
C ASN A 164 14.77 11.99 -0.63
N ALA A 165 15.78 12.41 -1.38
CA ALA A 165 15.94 13.76 -1.94
C ALA A 165 15.72 13.71 -3.45
#